data_AF-A0AAW4TGB7-F1
#
_entry.id   AF-A0AAW4TGB7-F1
#
_cell.length_a   1.000
_cell.length_b   1.000
_cell.length_c   1.000
_cell.angle_alpha   90.00
_cell.angle_beta   90.00
_cell.angle_gamma   90.00
#
_symmetry.space_group_name_H-M   'P 1'
#
loop_
_entity.id
_entity.type
_entity.pdbx_description
1 polymer ?
#
loop_
_entity_poly.entity_id
_entity_poly.type
_entity_poly.pdbx_seq_one_letter_code
_entity_poly.pdbx_strand_id
1 'polypeptide(L)'
;MQYASKLDHGVTAISNSDRIALASLLVTVRGSAANNGPVVIYGYADEREHDAIAIARTRANVVQAYLRDLGVSEDRIHVEPKIWRNNSAIPSAERNQIEIEFIPACLPDGCENPCGAVLPEQVQ
;
A
#
# COMPACT_ATOMS: atom_id res chain seq x y z
N MET A 1 4.57 5.44 -6.21
CA MET A 1 5.41 5.57 -5.00
C MET A 1 4.96 4.52 -4.01
N GLN A 2 5.89 3.74 -3.47
CA GLN A 2 5.55 2.53 -2.72
C GLN A 2 6.42 2.41 -1.47
N TYR A 3 5.89 1.70 -0.48
CA TYR A 3 6.62 1.29 0.72
C TYR A 3 6.35 -0.18 0.99
N ALA A 4 7.35 -0.90 1.49
CA ALA A 4 7.21 -2.27 1.92
C ALA A 4 8.00 -2.49 3.21
N SER A 5 7.46 -3.35 4.08
CA SER A 5 8.14 -3.75 5.31
C SER A 5 7.98 -5.24 5.58
N LYS A 6 9.03 -5.79 6.20
CA LYS A 6 9.07 -7.17 6.68
C LYS A 6 8.86 -7.18 8.18
N LEU A 7 8.00 -8.08 8.64
CA LEU A 7 7.71 -8.28 10.05
C LEU A 7 7.94 -9.74 10.42
N ASP A 8 8.43 -9.97 11.63
CA ASP A 8 8.55 -11.32 12.17
C ASP A 8 7.17 -11.98 12.36
N HIS A 9 7.17 -13.31 12.46
CA HIS A 9 5.97 -14.12 12.64
C HIS A 9 5.15 -13.66 13.86
N GLY A 10 3.86 -13.41 13.65
CA GLY A 10 2.92 -12.93 14.68
C GLY A 10 3.07 -11.45 15.05
N VAL A 11 4.10 -10.74 14.59
CA VAL A 11 4.27 -9.31 14.86
C VAL A 11 3.32 -8.50 14.00
N THR A 12 2.55 -7.61 14.63
CA THR A 12 1.53 -6.77 13.98
C THR A 12 1.83 -5.27 14.04
N ALA A 13 2.77 -4.86 14.89
CA ALA A 13 3.14 -3.47 15.07
C ALA A 13 4.23 -3.04 14.07
N ILE A 14 4.12 -1.81 13.56
CA ILE A 14 5.20 -1.17 12.79
C ILE A 14 6.28 -0.62 13.73
N SER A 15 7.54 -0.77 13.34
CA SER A 15 8.69 -0.27 14.09
C SER A 15 8.81 1.26 14.02
N ASN A 16 9.65 1.85 14.87
CA ASN A 16 9.96 3.29 14.76
C ASN A 16 10.67 3.64 13.45
N SER A 17 11.53 2.76 12.93
CA SER A 17 12.13 2.91 11.61
C SER A 17 11.09 2.94 10.50
N ASP A 18 10.08 2.07 10.58
CA ASP A 18 8.97 2.05 9.61
C ASP A 18 8.17 3.36 9.67
N ARG A 19 7.86 3.85 10.88
CA ARG A 19 7.16 5.13 11.08
C ARG A 19 7.91 6.29 10.43
N ILE A 20 9.22 6.40 10.66
CA ILE A 20 10.06 7.44 10.07
C ILE A 20 10.08 7.33 8.54
N ALA A 21 10.26 6.12 8.01
CA ALA A 21 10.27 5.88 6.58
C ALA A 21 8.93 6.26 5.91
N LEU A 22 7.81 5.91 6.53
CA LEU A 22 6.47 6.25 6.08
C LEU A 22 6.21 7.75 6.11
N ALA A 23 6.57 8.43 7.20
CA ALA A 23 6.44 9.88 7.31
C ALA A 23 7.27 10.60 6.24
N SER A 24 8.50 10.14 6.02
CA SER A 24 9.39 10.67 4.97
C SER A 24 8.79 10.46 3.57
N LEU A 25 8.31 9.25 3.27
CA LEU A 25 7.66 8.95 2.00
C LEU A 25 6.42 9.83 1.78
N LEU A 26 5.60 10.04 2.83
CA LEU A 26 4.41 10.87 2.73
C LEU A 26 4.74 12.33 2.40
N VAL A 27 5.87 12.86 2.90
CA VAL A 27 6.35 14.20 2.52
C VAL A 27 6.67 14.24 1.02
N THR A 28 7.33 13.22 0.48
CA THR A 28 7.59 13.12 -0.97
C THR A 28 6.28 13.00 -1.77
N VAL A 29 5.33 12.20 -1.31
CA VAL A 29 4.03 12.01 -1.96
C VAL A 29 3.26 13.32 -2.08
N ARG A 30 3.28 14.16 -1.04
CA ARG A 30 2.61 15.47 -1.04
C ARG A 30 3.12 16.42 -2.13
N GLY A 31 4.37 16.26 -2.58
CA GLY A 31 4.96 17.04 -3.68
C GLY A 31 4.79 16.43 -5.07
N SER A 32 3.95 15.41 -5.23
CA SER A 32 3.88 14.59 -6.45
C SER A 32 2.45 14.44 -7.01
N ALA A 33 2.31 13.74 -8.14
CA ALA A 33 1.02 13.42 -8.73
C ALA A 33 0.11 12.52 -7.86
N ALA A 34 0.64 11.80 -6.86
CA ALA A 34 -0.18 11.04 -5.91
C ALA A 34 -0.60 11.86 -4.67
N ASN A 35 -0.28 13.15 -4.64
CA ASN A 35 -0.86 14.03 -3.65
C ASN A 35 -2.39 13.97 -3.73
N ASN A 36 -3.05 13.83 -2.59
CA ASN A 36 -4.50 13.64 -2.48
C ASN A 36 -5.10 12.42 -3.21
N GLY A 37 -4.30 11.55 -3.82
CA GLY A 37 -4.78 10.35 -4.47
C GLY A 37 -5.08 9.19 -3.51
N PRO A 38 -5.66 8.08 -4.01
CA PRO A 38 -5.95 6.90 -3.21
C PRO A 38 -4.68 6.27 -2.61
N VAL A 39 -4.83 5.63 -1.46
CA VAL A 39 -3.79 4.87 -0.78
C VAL A 39 -4.29 3.45 -0.56
N VAL A 40 -3.56 2.46 -1.04
CA VAL A 40 -3.88 1.05 -0.80
C VAL A 40 -2.85 0.48 0.16
N ILE A 41 -3.32 -0.15 1.24
CA ILE A 41 -2.51 -0.79 2.25
C ILE A 41 -2.79 -2.29 2.19
N TYR A 42 -1.77 -3.05 1.81
CA TYR A 42 -1.80 -4.49 1.87
C TYR A 42 -1.16 -4.97 3.17
N GLY A 43 -1.93 -5.68 3.98
CA GLY A 43 -1.39 -6.42 5.11
C GLY A 43 -1.30 -7.89 4.72
N TYR A 44 -0.15 -8.52 4.91
CA TYR A 44 0.05 -9.92 4.59
C TYR A 44 0.28 -10.74 5.86
N ALA A 45 -0.09 -12.00 5.79
CA ALA A 45 0.30 -13.03 6.76
C ALA A 45 0.61 -14.33 6.03
N ASP A 46 1.55 -15.11 6.56
CA ASP A 46 1.79 -16.46 6.06
C ASP A 46 0.65 -17.38 6.50
N GLU A 47 0.24 -18.31 5.64
CA GLU A 47 -0.90 -19.20 5.94
C GLU A 47 -0.69 -20.13 7.14
N ARG A 48 0.54 -20.19 7.67
CA ARG A 48 0.91 -20.95 8.87
C ARG A 48 0.77 -20.12 10.15
N GLU A 49 0.59 -18.80 10.04
CA GLU A 49 0.29 -17.94 11.19
C GLU A 49 -1.10 -18.28 11.74
N HIS A 50 -1.23 -18.28 13.08
CA HIS A 50 -2.51 -18.53 13.72
C HIS A 50 -3.47 -17.38 13.42
N ASP A 51 -4.61 -17.68 12.80
CA ASP A 51 -5.55 -16.67 12.30
C ASP A 51 -4.88 -15.64 11.37
N ALA A 52 -4.22 -16.16 10.33
CA ALA A 52 -3.48 -15.37 9.35
C ALA A 52 -4.28 -14.18 8.78
N ILE A 53 -5.58 -14.34 8.53
CA ILE A 53 -6.39 -13.24 7.98
C ILE A 53 -6.58 -12.10 9.00
N ALA A 54 -6.76 -12.41 10.28
CA ALA A 54 -6.85 -11.40 11.33
C ALA A 54 -5.51 -10.68 11.56
N ILE A 55 -4.40 -11.42 11.52
CA ILE A 55 -3.04 -10.86 11.61
C ILE A 55 -2.78 -9.90 10.44
N ALA A 56 -3.03 -10.35 9.20
CA ALA A 56 -2.89 -9.54 7.99
C ALA A 56 -3.70 -8.24 8.10
N ARG A 57 -4.97 -8.33 8.51
CA ARG A 57 -5.84 -7.17 8.72
C ARG A 57 -5.29 -6.24 9.81
N THR A 58 -4.82 -6.79 10.92
CA THR A 58 -4.27 -5.99 12.03
C THR A 58 -3.03 -5.22 11.59
N ARG A 59 -2.12 -5.85 10.84
CA ARG A 59 -0.94 -5.19 10.25
C ARG A 59 -1.34 -3.98 9.40
N ALA A 60 -2.31 -4.16 8.49
CA ALA A 60 -2.79 -3.07 7.66
C ALA A 60 -3.48 -1.96 8.46
N ASN A 61 -4.28 -2.32 9.48
CA ASN A 61 -4.98 -1.34 10.32
C ASN A 61 -4.02 -0.49 11.17
N VAL A 62 -2.91 -1.07 11.66
CA VAL A 62 -1.88 -0.30 12.39
C VAL A 62 -1.26 0.77 11.49
N VAL A 63 -1.00 0.43 10.22
CA VAL A 63 -0.50 1.38 9.22
C VAL A 63 -1.56 2.43 8.89
N GLN A 64 -2.83 2.02 8.70
CA GLN A 64 -3.94 2.95 8.46
C GLN A 64 -4.05 3.98 9.59
N ALA A 65 -4.04 3.53 10.85
CA ALA A 65 -4.10 4.41 12.01
C ALA A 65 -2.94 5.42 12.00
N TYR A 66 -1.72 4.93 11.73
CA TYR A 66 -0.56 5.81 11.66
C TYR A 66 -0.63 6.84 10.52
N LEU A 67 -1.10 6.46 9.33
CA LEU A 67 -1.29 7.40 8.22
C LEU A 67 -2.38 8.44 8.52
N ARG A 68 -3.44 8.06 9.24
CA ARG A 68 -4.47 9.00 9.72
C ARG A 68 -3.90 10.00 10.71
N ASP A 69 -3.06 9.56 11.65
CA ASP A 69 -2.35 10.45 12.59
C ASP A 69 -1.43 11.45 11.86
N LEU A 70 -0.89 11.06 10.71
CA LEU A 70 -0.11 11.95 9.82
C LEU A 70 -0.97 12.87 8.92
N GLY A 71 -2.30 12.77 9.03
CA GLY A 71 -3.26 13.61 8.30
C GLY A 71 -3.70 13.07 6.95
N VAL A 72 -3.54 11.78 6.67
CA VAL A 72 -4.17 11.15 5.48
C VAL A 72 -5.64 10.90 5.80
N SER A 73 -6.52 11.39 4.93
CA SER A 73 -7.97 11.23 5.10
C SER A 73 -8.40 9.77 4.93
N GLU A 74 -9.34 9.32 5.75
CA GLU A 74 -9.78 7.92 5.83
C GLU A 74 -10.47 7.43 4.55
N ASP A 75 -11.23 8.30 3.89
CA ASP A 75 -11.91 8.04 2.61
C ASP A 75 -10.94 7.73 1.45
N ARG A 76 -9.67 8.10 1.60
CA ARG A 76 -8.62 7.80 0.61
C ARG A 76 -7.95 6.45 0.84
N ILE A 77 -8.15 5.81 2.00
CA ILE A 77 -7.39 4.63 2.39
C ILE A 77 -8.22 3.36 2.18
N HIS A 78 -7.67 2.44 1.39
CA HIS A 78 -8.20 1.09 1.20
C HIS A 78 -7.29 0.07 1.89
N VAL A 79 -7.89 -0.83 2.67
CA VAL A 79 -7.19 -1.87 3.42
C VAL A 79 -7.49 -3.24 2.82
N GLU A 80 -6.44 -3.94 2.41
CA GLU A 80 -6.51 -5.21 1.70
C GLU A 80 -5.68 -6.30 2.42
N PRO A 81 -6.30 -7.10 3.30
CA PRO A 81 -5.62 -8.22 3.93
C PRO A 81 -5.42 -9.38 2.94
N LYS A 82 -4.19 -9.88 2.85
CA LYS A 82 -3.77 -10.96 1.94
C LYS A 82 -3.04 -12.06 2.70
N ILE A 83 -3.05 -13.26 2.13
CA ILE A 83 -2.37 -14.43 2.71
C ILE A 83 -1.29 -14.92 1.75
N TRP A 84 -0.06 -15.03 2.25
CA TRP A 84 1.00 -15.73 1.55
C TRP A 84 0.79 -17.24 1.64
N ARG A 85 0.50 -17.84 0.48
CA ARG A 85 0.34 -19.28 0.33
C ARG A 85 1.70 -19.96 0.20
N ASN A 86 1.80 -21.22 0.63
CA ASN A 86 3.03 -22.02 0.47
C ASN A 86 3.43 -22.18 -1.02
N ASN A 87 2.46 -22.16 -1.93
CA ASN A 87 2.67 -22.24 -3.38
C ASN A 87 2.87 -20.87 -4.06
N SER A 88 3.02 -19.77 -3.29
CA SER A 88 3.34 -18.47 -3.86
C SER A 88 4.68 -18.53 -4.60
N ALA A 89 4.74 -17.89 -5.78
CA ALA A 89 5.96 -17.75 -6.56
C ALA A 89 7.04 -16.94 -5.83
N ILE A 90 6.66 -16.10 -4.86
CA ILE A 90 7.57 -15.29 -4.07
C ILE A 90 8.15 -16.13 -2.92
N PRO A 91 9.49 -16.30 -2.86
CA PRO A 91 10.16 -17.04 -1.79
C PRO A 91 9.87 -16.44 -0.41
N SER A 92 9.80 -17.27 0.63
CA SER A 92 9.47 -16.81 1.99
C SER A 92 10.40 -15.70 2.51
N ALA A 93 11.69 -15.78 2.17
CA ALA A 93 12.68 -14.77 2.54
C ALA A 93 12.45 -13.39 1.89
N GLU A 94 11.68 -13.32 0.80
CA GLU A 94 11.40 -12.11 0.02
C GLU A 94 10.01 -11.52 0.31
N ARG A 95 9.15 -12.25 1.04
CA ARG A 95 7.78 -11.82 1.35
C ARG A 95 7.77 -10.62 2.28
N ASN A 96 7.03 -9.59 1.87
CA ASN A 96 6.70 -8.45 2.72
C ASN A 96 5.43 -8.75 3.53
N GLN A 97 5.36 -8.22 4.74
CA GLN A 97 4.19 -8.36 5.62
C GLN A 97 3.30 -7.12 5.55
N ILE A 98 3.85 -6.00 5.06
CA ILE A 98 3.12 -4.76 4.78
C ILE A 98 3.61 -4.24 3.43
N GLU A 99 2.67 -3.83 2.57
CA GLU A 99 2.95 -3.06 1.35
C GLU A 99 1.96 -1.90 1.26
N ILE A 100 2.42 -0.75 0.79
CA ILE A 100 1.60 0.46 0.66
C ILE A 100 1.85 1.09 -0.69
N GLU A 101 0.77 1.48 -1.36
CA GLU A 101 0.80 2.12 -2.66
C GLU A 101 0.07 3.47 -2.59
N PHE A 102 0.76 4.53 -2.97
CA PHE A 102 0.17 5.85 -3.19
C PHE A 102 -0.12 6.01 -4.68
N ILE A 103 -1.40 6.07 -5.02
CA ILE A 103 -1.90 6.10 -6.41
C ILE A 103 -2.09 7.57 -6.84
N PRO A 104 -1.66 7.95 -8.06
CA PRO A 104 -1.94 9.28 -8.62
C PRO A 104 -3.40 9.71 -8.51
N ALA A 105 -3.66 10.96 -8.11
CA ALA A 105 -4.96 11.57 -8.25
C ALA A 105 -5.13 12.01 -9.71
N CYS A 106 -5.67 11.13 -10.57
CA CYS A 106 -5.97 11.50 -11.94
C CYS A 106 -7.11 12.53 -11.97
N LEU A 107 -7.03 13.51 -12.88
CA LEU A 107 -8.16 14.40 -13.20
C LEU A 107 -9.31 13.61 -13.85
N PRO A 108 -10.53 14.17 -13.92
CA PRO A 108 -11.66 13.53 -14.61
C PRO A 108 -11.34 13.14 -16.06
N ASP A 109 -10.45 13.89 -16.72
CA ASP A 109 -9.96 13.63 -18.08
C ASP A 109 -8.97 12.44 -18.16
N GLY A 110 -8.77 11.74 -17.03
CA GLY A 110 -7.87 10.60 -16.90
C GLY A 110 -6.45 11.00 -16.54
N CYS A 111 -5.62 10.00 -16.27
CA CYS A 111 -4.18 10.17 -16.30
C CYS A 111 -3.72 10.07 -17.77
N GLU A 112 -2.79 10.94 -18.19
CA GLU A 112 -2.12 10.76 -19.48
C GLU A 112 -1.54 9.34 -19.54
N ASN A 113 -1.90 8.60 -20.60
CA ASN A 113 -1.44 7.24 -20.77
C ASN A 113 0.09 7.23 -20.91
N PRO A 114 0.85 6.68 -19.95
CA PRO A 114 2.31 6.67 -20.02
C PRO A 114 2.84 5.81 -21.17
N CYS A 115 2.00 4.94 -21.75
CA CYS A 115 2.33 4.12 -22.91
C CYS A 115 2.02 4.80 -24.27
N GLY A 116 1.62 6.08 -24.29
CA GLY A 116 1.54 6.87 -25.51
C GLY A 116 0.56 6.38 -26.58
N ALA A 117 -0.44 5.58 -26.22
CA ALA A 117 -1.47 5.20 -27.19
C ALA A 117 -2.41 6.39 -27.40
N VAL A 118 -2.13 7.15 -28.46
CA VAL A 118 -3.09 8.10 -29.06
C VAL A 118 -4.29 7.25 -29.46
N LEU A 119 -5.42 7.42 -28.77
CA LEU A 119 -6.69 6.89 -29.26
C LEU A 119 -6.93 7.54 -30.64
N PRO A 120 -7.11 6.76 -31.73
CA PRO A 120 -7.35 7.35 -33.03
C PRO A 120 -8.63 8.19 -32.93
N GLU A 121 -8.53 9.46 -33.32
CA GLU A 121 -9.69 10.33 -33.51
C GLU A 121 -10.73 9.56 -34.32
N GLN A 122 -11.92 9.39 -33.75
CA GLN A 122 -13.05 8.93 -34.52
C GLN A 122 -13.41 10.05 -35.48
N VAL A 123 -12.88 9.94 -36.70
CA VAL A 123 -13.29 10.76 -37.83
C VAL A 123 -14.76 10.46 -38.08
N GLN A 124 -15.53 11.53 -38.04
CA GLN A 124 -16.98 11.62 -38.16
C GLN A 124 -17.53 11.07 -39.48
#